data_AF-A0A524HW84-F1
#
_entry.id   AF-A0A524HW84-F1
#
_cell.length_a   1.000
_cell.length_b   1.000
_cell.length_c   1.000
_cell.angle_alpha   90.00
_cell.angle_beta   90.00
_cell.angle_gamma   90.00
#
_symmetry.space_group_name_H-M   'P 1'
#
loop_
_entity.id
_entity.type
_entity.pdbx_description
1 polymer ?
#
loop_
_entity_poly.entity_id
_entity_poly.type
_entity_poly.pdbx_seq_one_letter_code
_entity_poly.pdbx_strand_id
1 'polypeptide(L)'
;MRRNILGVLIGIMVLASLAPLARGGEIPAILSLKEQAAVYDGWLSVRLEKILPELMRREKLDMWLVICEEYNEDPVYLSLVPFTSISARRLSILVFFDRGGEKGVEKFSVSRYGIGTLYPTLWKAGQEDQWQALANAVRQRNPKRIGINEAEVFAFGDGLSASKNKLLIKALGPEYSKRLVGAERLAVGWLERRLPAEIEVYHHICAIAHAIIAEAFSSKVITPGVTTTNDVEWWMWEKLRALGQTTWFDPSISI
;
A
#
# COMPACT_ATOMS: atom_id res chain seq x y z
N MET A 1 -20.64 -29.76 83.48
CA MET A 1 -20.76 -31.13 82.97
C MET A 1 -21.95 -31.21 82.01
N ARG A 2 -21.72 -31.06 80.69
CA ARG A 2 -22.42 -31.74 79.59
C ARG A 2 -21.90 -31.19 78.25
N ARG A 3 -21.54 -32.15 77.38
CA ARG A 3 -21.06 -32.03 76.00
C ARG A 3 -22.03 -31.23 75.14
N ASN A 4 -21.51 -30.59 74.09
CA ASN A 4 -21.93 -30.88 72.70
C ASN A 4 -20.92 -30.32 71.70
N ILE A 5 -20.18 -31.26 71.10
CA ILE A 5 -19.39 -31.12 69.87
C ILE A 5 -20.36 -31.51 68.74
N LEU A 6 -20.62 -30.62 67.78
CA LEU A 6 -20.81 -30.90 66.34
C LEU A 6 -21.39 -29.65 65.67
N GLY A 7 -20.80 -29.22 64.56
CA GLY A 7 -21.38 -28.14 63.74
C GLY A 7 -20.44 -27.61 62.68
N VAL A 8 -20.06 -28.48 61.74
CA VAL A 8 -19.43 -28.13 60.46
C VAL A 8 -20.32 -27.14 59.70
N LEU A 9 -19.77 -26.03 59.22
CA LEU A 9 -20.04 -25.47 57.88
C LEU A 9 -19.09 -24.31 57.60
N ILE A 10 -18.01 -24.66 56.91
CA ILE A 10 -17.12 -23.76 56.20
C ILE A 10 -17.95 -23.09 55.10
N GLY A 11 -18.27 -21.81 55.27
CA GLY A 11 -18.80 -20.98 54.19
C GLY A 11 -17.65 -20.52 53.30
N ILE A 12 -17.32 -21.29 52.26
CA ILE A 12 -16.57 -20.78 51.12
C ILE A 12 -17.53 -19.85 50.37
N MET A 13 -17.42 -18.55 50.64
CA MET A 13 -18.02 -17.53 49.81
C MET A 13 -17.24 -17.51 48.48
N VAL A 14 -17.75 -18.24 47.50
CA VAL A 14 -17.26 -18.19 46.12
C VAL A 14 -17.48 -16.76 45.62
N LEU A 15 -16.43 -15.95 45.68
CA LEU A 15 -16.32 -14.78 44.83
C LEU A 15 -16.25 -15.31 43.40
N ALA A 16 -17.41 -15.43 42.76
CA ALA A 16 -17.49 -15.50 41.32
C ALA A 16 -16.92 -14.19 40.80
N SER A 17 -15.63 -14.21 40.47
CA SER A 17 -15.03 -13.25 39.56
C SER A 17 -15.81 -13.39 38.25
N LEU A 18 -16.86 -12.58 38.10
CA LEU A 18 -17.36 -12.18 36.81
C LEU A 18 -16.18 -11.49 36.13
N ALA A 19 -15.35 -12.28 35.44
CA ALA A 19 -14.59 -11.77 34.33
C ALA A 19 -15.61 -10.98 33.50
N PRO A 20 -15.36 -9.70 33.17
CA PRO A 20 -16.26 -8.98 32.29
C PRO A 20 -16.42 -9.87 31.06
N LEU A 21 -17.62 -10.40 30.86
CA LEU A 21 -18.04 -10.96 29.58
C LEU A 21 -17.52 -9.97 28.55
N ALA A 22 -16.61 -10.43 27.68
CA ALA A 22 -16.08 -9.59 26.63
C ALA A 22 -17.29 -8.99 25.92
N ARG A 23 -17.59 -7.72 26.21
CA ARG A 23 -18.49 -6.94 25.39
C ARG A 23 -17.83 -7.02 24.03
N GLY A 24 -18.43 -7.72 23.08
CA GLY A 24 -17.98 -7.67 21.69
C GLY A 24 -17.80 -6.20 21.36
N GLY A 25 -16.54 -5.78 21.26
CA GLY A 25 -16.19 -4.37 21.25
C GLY A 25 -16.85 -3.74 20.04
N GLU A 26 -17.39 -2.53 20.21
CA GLU A 26 -17.81 -1.75 19.04
C GLU A 26 -16.62 -1.65 18.08
N ILE A 27 -16.88 -1.88 16.80
CA ILE A 27 -15.85 -1.78 15.77
C ILE A 27 -15.34 -0.33 15.79
N PRO A 28 -14.02 -0.10 15.96
CA PRO A 28 -13.47 1.24 15.93
C PRO A 28 -13.85 1.98 14.65
N ALA A 29 -14.01 3.30 14.74
CA ALA A 29 -14.45 4.12 13.61
C ALA A 29 -13.54 3.95 12.39
N ILE A 30 -14.16 3.73 11.23
CA ILE A 30 -13.48 3.69 9.94
C ILE A 30 -13.67 5.05 9.28
N LEU A 31 -12.56 5.66 8.87
CA LEU A 31 -12.56 6.97 8.23
C LEU A 31 -13.39 6.97 6.94
N SER A 32 -14.03 8.10 6.64
CA SER A 32 -14.64 8.29 5.31
C SER A 32 -13.57 8.30 4.22
N LEU A 33 -13.95 8.04 2.96
CA LEU A 33 -13.00 8.08 1.83
C LEU A 33 -12.26 9.43 1.70
N LYS A 34 -12.92 10.54 2.05
CA LYS A 34 -12.31 11.87 2.03
C LYS A 34 -11.22 12.01 3.10
N GLU A 35 -11.45 11.48 4.30
CA GLU A 35 -10.47 11.49 5.39
C GLU A 35 -9.33 10.51 5.12
N GLN A 36 -9.63 9.33 4.58
CA GLN A 36 -8.62 8.37 4.12
C GLN A 36 -7.69 8.99 3.07
N ALA A 37 -8.26 9.69 2.07
CA ALA A 37 -7.48 10.39 1.06
C ALA A 37 -6.54 11.42 1.68
N ALA A 38 -7.03 12.22 2.63
CA ALA A 38 -6.20 13.23 3.30
C ALA A 38 -5.03 12.62 4.09
N VAL A 39 -5.26 11.51 4.81
CA VAL A 39 -4.23 10.79 5.55
C VAL A 39 -3.20 10.18 4.59
N TYR A 40 -3.67 9.46 3.58
CA TYR A 40 -2.82 8.79 2.59
C TYR A 40 -1.98 9.79 1.80
N ASP A 41 -2.59 10.86 1.25
CA ASP A 41 -1.89 11.86 0.44
C ASP A 41 -0.87 12.66 1.28
N GLY A 42 -1.19 12.89 2.57
CA GLY A 42 -0.26 13.46 3.53
C GLY A 42 0.98 12.59 3.74
N TRP A 43 0.79 11.29 3.95
CA TRP A 43 1.91 10.34 4.06
C TRP A 43 2.68 10.22 2.75
N LEU A 44 2.00 10.08 1.62
CA LEU A 44 2.63 9.99 0.30
C LEU A 44 3.57 11.17 0.06
N SER A 45 3.13 12.40 0.39
CA SER A 45 3.96 13.59 0.27
C SER A 45 5.25 13.48 1.09
N VAL A 46 5.15 13.10 2.37
CA VAL A 46 6.31 12.91 3.25
C VAL A 46 7.24 11.80 2.74
N ARG A 47 6.68 10.69 2.25
CA ARG A 47 7.45 9.57 1.70
C ARG A 47 8.22 9.99 0.45
N LEU A 48 7.59 10.73 -0.46
CA LEU A 48 8.22 11.25 -1.67
C LEU A 48 9.31 12.30 -1.38
N GLU A 49 9.20 13.02 -0.27
CA GLU A 49 10.18 14.03 0.13
C GLU A 49 11.36 13.45 0.89
N LYS A 50 11.13 12.46 1.76
CA LYS A 50 12.15 11.94 2.68
C LYS A 50 12.69 10.58 2.26
N ILE A 51 11.80 9.63 1.96
CA ILE A 51 12.19 8.23 1.70
C ILE A 51 12.72 8.07 0.27
N LEU A 52 12.03 8.64 -0.72
CA LEU A 52 12.40 8.44 -2.12
C LEU A 52 13.84 8.91 -2.44
N PRO A 53 14.31 10.10 -2.01
CA PRO A 53 15.70 10.50 -2.23
C PRO A 53 16.72 9.55 -1.59
N GLU A 54 16.44 9.06 -0.37
CA GLU A 54 17.31 8.09 0.31
C GLU A 54 17.42 6.79 -0.49
N LEU A 55 16.30 6.27 -1.00
CA LEU A 55 16.27 5.04 -1.78
C LEU A 55 16.98 5.19 -3.13
N MET A 56 16.73 6.29 -3.85
CA MET A 56 17.43 6.59 -5.11
C MET A 56 18.95 6.62 -4.91
N ARG A 57 19.42 7.26 -3.83
CA ARG A 57 20.86 7.34 -3.50
C ARG A 57 21.42 6.00 -3.04
N ARG A 58 20.68 5.24 -2.22
CA ARG A 58 21.04 3.89 -1.77
C ARG A 58 21.30 2.97 -2.97
N GLU A 59 20.41 3.01 -3.95
CA GLU A 59 20.52 2.20 -5.18
C GLU A 59 21.40 2.85 -6.27
N LYS A 60 21.90 4.06 -6.01
CA LYS A 60 22.73 4.88 -6.91
C LYS A 60 22.04 5.08 -8.28
N LEU A 61 20.76 5.42 -8.26
CA LEU A 61 19.96 5.75 -9.44
C LEU A 61 19.81 7.26 -9.53
N ASP A 62 20.25 7.85 -10.65
CA ASP A 62 20.08 9.29 -10.88
C ASP A 62 18.65 9.60 -11.33
N MET A 63 18.06 8.67 -12.07
CA MET A 63 16.68 8.76 -12.55
C MET A 63 15.95 7.45 -12.34
N TRP A 64 14.66 7.50 -12.02
CA TRP A 64 13.78 6.34 -11.98
C TRP A 64 12.53 6.61 -12.82
N LEU A 65 12.19 5.66 -13.69
CA LEU A 65 11.04 5.70 -14.59
C LEU A 65 10.05 4.61 -14.19
N VAL A 66 8.83 5.00 -13.82
CA VAL A 66 7.71 4.08 -13.63
C VAL A 66 6.74 4.30 -14.78
N ILE A 67 6.68 3.34 -15.70
CA ILE A 67 5.93 3.41 -16.96
C ILE A 67 4.75 2.45 -16.87
N CYS A 68 3.55 2.99 -16.92
CA CYS A 68 2.30 2.23 -16.79
C CYS A 68 1.44 2.42 -18.03
N GLU A 69 0.85 1.33 -18.49
CA GLU A 69 -0.28 1.34 -19.41
C GLU A 69 -1.58 1.16 -18.62
N GLU A 70 -2.66 1.78 -19.08
CA GLU A 70 -3.98 1.60 -18.49
C GLU A 70 -4.35 0.11 -18.47
N TYR A 71 -4.77 -0.40 -17.32
CA TYR A 71 -5.06 -1.82 -17.05
C TYR A 71 -3.82 -2.74 -17.01
N ASN A 72 -2.62 -2.19 -17.12
CA ASN A 72 -1.36 -2.90 -16.90
C ASN A 72 -0.40 -1.97 -16.14
N GLU A 73 -0.87 -1.51 -14.98
CA GLU A 73 -0.09 -0.71 -14.06
C GLU A 73 1.11 -1.49 -13.52
N ASP A 74 2.22 -0.78 -13.36
CA ASP A 74 3.33 -1.29 -12.59
C ASP A 74 2.87 -1.59 -11.14
N PRO A 75 3.28 -2.72 -10.53
CA PRO A 75 2.87 -3.08 -9.17
C PRO A 75 3.16 -2.00 -8.11
N VAL A 76 4.17 -1.16 -8.31
CA VAL A 76 4.49 -0.06 -7.38
C VAL A 76 3.65 1.20 -7.65
N TYR A 77 3.03 1.33 -8.82
CA TYR A 77 2.43 2.58 -9.31
C TYR A 77 1.39 3.17 -8.36
N LEU A 78 0.40 2.39 -7.93
CA LEU A 78 -0.69 2.89 -7.09
C LEU A 78 -0.20 3.41 -5.74
N SER A 79 0.94 2.93 -5.26
CA SER A 79 1.57 3.43 -4.03
C SER A 79 2.34 4.74 -4.19
N LEU A 80 2.55 5.20 -5.44
CA LEU A 80 3.29 6.42 -5.78
C LEU A 80 2.37 7.59 -6.12
N VAL A 81 1.09 7.34 -6.34
CA VAL A 81 0.12 8.34 -6.80
C VAL A 81 -0.91 8.64 -5.71
N PRO A 82 -1.55 9.83 -5.74
CA PRO A 82 -2.57 10.20 -4.76
C PRO A 82 -3.69 9.17 -4.66
N PHE A 83 -4.38 9.14 -3.53
CA PHE A 83 -5.48 8.21 -3.23
C PHE A 83 -6.57 8.19 -4.33
N THR A 84 -6.83 9.35 -4.94
CA THR A 84 -7.83 9.49 -6.02
C THR A 84 -7.38 8.93 -7.37
N SER A 85 -6.11 8.54 -7.52
CA SER A 85 -5.56 7.94 -8.73
C SER A 85 -5.80 6.43 -8.74
N ILE A 86 -7.01 6.05 -9.16
CA ILE A 86 -7.48 4.65 -9.15
C ILE A 86 -6.90 3.78 -10.28
N SER A 87 -6.28 4.37 -11.31
CA SER A 87 -5.62 3.68 -12.42
C SER A 87 -4.65 4.60 -13.17
N ALA A 88 -3.74 4.01 -13.95
CA ALA A 88 -2.90 4.76 -14.89
C ALA A 88 -3.75 5.17 -16.10
N ARG A 89 -4.08 6.45 -16.23
CA ARG A 89 -4.91 6.93 -17.35
C ARG A 89 -4.07 6.95 -18.64
N ARG A 90 -4.34 6.05 -19.60
CA ARG A 90 -3.53 5.82 -20.81
C ARG A 90 -2.07 5.42 -20.47
N LEU A 91 -1.11 5.87 -21.27
CA LEU A 91 0.31 5.78 -20.95
C LEU A 91 0.67 6.83 -19.89
N SER A 92 0.90 6.38 -18.66
CA SER A 92 1.35 7.21 -17.54
C SER A 92 2.82 6.91 -17.26
N ILE A 93 3.65 7.96 -17.20
CA ILE A 93 5.09 7.82 -16.96
C ILE A 93 5.45 8.74 -15.82
N LEU A 94 5.72 8.18 -14.64
CA LEU A 94 6.30 8.94 -13.53
C LEU A 94 7.81 9.01 -13.74
N VAL A 95 8.37 10.21 -13.57
CA VAL A 95 9.80 10.45 -13.67
C VAL A 95 10.28 11.07 -12.37
N PHE A 96 11.28 10.43 -11.80
CA PHE A 96 11.98 10.87 -10.60
C PHE A 96 13.43 11.13 -10.97
N PHE A 97 13.95 12.32 -10.68
CA PHE A 97 15.35 12.67 -10.95
C PHE A 97 16.00 13.23 -9.68
N ASP A 98 17.01 12.54 -9.14
CA ASP A 98 17.75 13.01 -7.97
C ASP A 98 18.67 14.16 -8.38
N ARG A 99 18.39 15.35 -7.85
CA ARG A 99 19.16 16.57 -8.12
C ARG A 99 20.38 16.69 -7.19
N GLY A 100 20.54 15.74 -6.27
CA GLY A 100 21.64 15.66 -5.33
C GLY A 100 21.49 16.55 -4.10
N GLY A 101 22.03 16.09 -2.97
CA GLY A 101 22.08 16.84 -1.71
C GLY A 101 20.71 17.35 -1.25
N GLU A 102 20.67 18.63 -0.88
CA GLU A 102 19.46 19.32 -0.39
C GLU A 102 18.46 19.67 -1.50
N LYS A 103 18.84 19.57 -2.79
CA LYS A 103 17.93 19.84 -3.91
C LYS A 103 16.84 18.77 -4.08
N GLY A 104 16.98 17.64 -3.38
CA GLY A 104 16.01 16.55 -3.36
C GLY A 104 15.77 15.90 -4.73
N VAL A 105 14.61 15.28 -4.87
CA VAL A 105 14.18 14.60 -6.09
C VAL A 105 13.14 15.45 -6.82
N GLU A 106 13.47 15.79 -8.07
CA GLU A 106 12.52 16.33 -9.05
C GLU A 106 11.48 15.25 -9.39
N LYS A 107 10.21 15.62 -9.37
CA LYS A 107 9.07 14.73 -9.63
C LYS A 107 8.21 15.35 -10.70
N PHE A 108 7.97 14.62 -11.78
CA PHE A 108 7.06 15.04 -12.84
C PHE A 108 6.50 13.83 -13.57
N SER A 109 5.48 14.05 -14.37
CA SER A 109 4.96 13.03 -15.28
C SER A 109 5.23 13.38 -16.73
N VAL A 110 5.35 12.36 -17.58
CA VAL A 110 5.26 12.50 -19.03
C VAL A 110 3.97 11.81 -19.42
N SER A 111 2.85 12.50 -19.19
CA SER A 111 1.49 11.93 -19.30
C SER A 111 0.53 12.99 -19.80
N ARG A 112 -0.65 12.60 -20.33
CA ARG A 112 -1.57 13.58 -20.91
C ARG A 112 -2.01 14.67 -19.91
N TYR A 113 -2.09 14.29 -18.64
CA TYR A 113 -2.42 15.19 -17.54
C TYR A 113 -1.40 15.01 -16.42
N GLY A 114 -1.20 16.06 -15.61
CA GLY A 114 -0.50 15.92 -14.33
C GLY A 114 -1.27 14.98 -13.40
N ILE A 115 -0.58 14.43 -12.41
CA ILE A 115 -1.16 13.54 -11.41
C ILE A 115 -1.22 14.30 -10.08
N GLY A 116 -2.43 14.76 -9.75
CA GLY A 116 -2.66 15.65 -8.62
C GLY A 116 -1.77 16.89 -8.69
N THR A 117 -1.38 17.39 -7.51
CA THR A 117 -0.37 18.46 -7.37
C THR A 117 1.05 17.92 -7.26
N LEU A 118 1.23 16.60 -7.08
CA LEU A 118 2.52 15.95 -6.84
C LEU A 118 3.37 15.81 -8.10
N TYR A 119 2.72 15.61 -9.25
CA TYR A 119 3.39 15.37 -10.52
C TYR A 119 2.88 16.31 -11.61
N PRO A 120 3.49 17.48 -11.81
CA PRO A 120 3.20 18.29 -12.98
C PRO A 120 3.57 17.51 -14.24
N THR A 121 2.75 17.61 -15.30
CA THR A 121 3.10 16.98 -16.58
C THR A 121 4.04 17.86 -17.38
N LEU A 122 5.09 17.25 -17.93
CA LEU A 122 6.02 17.87 -18.85
C LEU A 122 5.55 17.76 -20.31
N TRP A 123 4.71 16.78 -20.63
CA TRP A 123 4.27 16.54 -21.99
C TRP A 123 3.10 17.44 -22.40
N LYS A 124 3.29 18.15 -23.51
CA LYS A 124 2.23 18.94 -24.17
C LYS A 124 1.64 18.15 -25.31
N ALA A 125 0.55 17.42 -25.03
CA ALA A 125 -0.13 16.60 -26.02
C ALA A 125 -0.50 17.41 -27.28
N GLY A 126 -0.17 16.88 -28.46
CA GLY A 126 -0.40 17.52 -29.75
C GLY A 126 0.77 18.39 -30.26
N GLN A 127 1.77 18.69 -29.43
CA GLN A 127 2.97 19.42 -29.86
C GLN A 127 4.14 18.48 -30.19
N GLU A 128 4.25 17.37 -29.49
CA GLU A 128 5.27 16.34 -29.72
C GLU A 128 4.75 14.94 -29.35
N ASP A 129 5.43 13.90 -29.85
CA ASP A 129 5.21 12.53 -29.41
C ASP A 129 5.59 12.34 -27.93
N GLN A 130 4.83 11.54 -27.19
CA GLN A 130 5.02 11.36 -25.75
C GLN A 130 6.36 10.72 -25.40
N TRP A 131 6.81 9.74 -26.19
CA TRP A 131 8.10 9.09 -25.98
C TRP A 131 9.26 10.03 -26.33
N GLN A 132 9.07 10.87 -27.35
CA GLN A 132 10.03 11.92 -27.66
C GLN A 132 10.14 12.95 -26.53
N ALA A 133 9.03 13.34 -25.90
CA ALA A 133 9.03 14.21 -24.73
C ALA A 133 9.80 13.60 -23.55
N LEU A 134 9.61 12.30 -23.29
CA LEU A 134 10.39 11.57 -22.29
C LEU A 134 11.88 11.60 -22.64
N ALA A 135 12.25 11.27 -23.88
CA ALA A 135 13.64 11.24 -24.29
C ALA A 135 14.31 12.62 -24.22
N ASN A 136 13.56 13.69 -24.54
CA ASN A 136 13.99 15.07 -24.35
C ASN A 136 14.23 15.38 -22.85
N ALA A 137 13.31 14.97 -21.97
CA ALA A 137 13.43 15.16 -20.53
C ALA A 137 14.65 14.42 -19.94
N VAL A 138 14.91 13.19 -20.40
CA VAL A 138 16.11 12.42 -20.04
C VAL A 138 17.38 13.15 -20.51
N ARG A 139 17.42 13.58 -21.77
CA ARG A 139 18.58 14.30 -22.35
C ARG A 139 18.91 15.58 -21.60
N GLN A 140 17.92 16.37 -21.25
CA GLN A 140 18.10 17.62 -20.49
C GLN A 140 18.71 17.39 -19.09
N ARG A 141 18.42 16.24 -18.48
CA ARG A 141 18.89 15.88 -17.13
C ARG A 141 20.18 15.08 -17.15
N ASN A 142 20.49 14.45 -18.28
CA ASN A 142 21.68 13.64 -18.54
C ASN A 142 22.05 12.65 -17.41
N PRO A 143 21.10 11.80 -16.95
CA PRO A 143 21.37 10.84 -15.88
C PRO A 143 22.41 9.79 -16.32
N LYS A 144 23.29 9.37 -15.40
CA LYS A 144 24.27 8.30 -15.64
C LYS A 144 23.68 6.92 -15.43
N ARG A 145 22.74 6.77 -14.49
CA ARG A 145 21.99 5.52 -14.23
C ARG A 145 20.49 5.79 -14.20
N ILE A 146 19.75 5.10 -15.07
CA ILE A 146 18.30 5.24 -15.23
C ILE A 146 17.65 3.93 -14.80
N GLY A 147 16.97 3.94 -13.67
CA GLY A 147 16.19 2.82 -13.15
C GLY A 147 14.91 2.62 -13.95
N ILE A 148 14.65 1.38 -14.34
CA ILE A 148 13.37 0.90 -14.90
C ILE A 148 12.91 -0.33 -14.12
N ASN A 149 11.60 -0.54 -14.05
CA ASN A 149 11.03 -1.64 -13.29
C ASN A 149 11.03 -2.93 -14.11
N GLU A 150 12.20 -3.57 -14.14
CA GLU A 150 12.41 -4.95 -14.57
C GLU A 150 13.07 -5.70 -13.42
N ALA A 151 12.58 -6.91 -13.13
CA ALA A 151 13.13 -7.73 -12.05
C ALA A 151 13.04 -9.22 -12.36
N GLU A 152 13.99 -9.99 -11.81
CA GLU A 152 13.97 -11.46 -11.89
C GLU A 152 13.37 -12.12 -10.64
N VAL A 153 13.39 -11.43 -9.48
CA VAL A 153 13.06 -12.04 -8.18
C VAL A 153 11.76 -11.49 -7.61
N PHE A 154 11.66 -10.16 -7.45
CA PHE A 154 10.48 -9.52 -6.87
C PHE A 154 9.61 -8.88 -7.94
N ALA A 155 8.44 -9.49 -8.16
CA ALA A 155 7.42 -8.99 -9.09
C ALA A 155 7.03 -7.52 -8.84
N PHE A 156 7.18 -7.02 -7.61
CA PHE A 156 6.88 -5.64 -7.24
C PHE A 156 7.72 -4.57 -7.96
N GLY A 157 8.83 -4.96 -8.57
CA GLY A 157 9.66 -4.11 -9.42
C GLY A 157 9.74 -4.58 -10.87
N ASP A 158 8.80 -5.41 -11.33
CA ASP A 158 8.77 -6.01 -12.68
C ASP A 158 7.54 -5.58 -13.50
N GLY A 159 7.14 -4.31 -13.40
CA GLY A 159 5.93 -3.82 -14.05
C GLY A 159 6.12 -3.34 -15.50
N LEU A 160 7.37 -3.15 -15.96
CA LEU A 160 7.63 -2.66 -17.31
C LEU A 160 7.39 -3.77 -18.35
N SER A 161 6.27 -3.71 -19.07
CA SER A 161 5.99 -4.70 -20.10
C SER A 161 7.01 -4.65 -21.25
N ALA A 162 7.29 -5.82 -21.84
CA ALA A 162 8.27 -5.96 -22.92
C ALA A 162 8.01 -5.02 -24.12
N SER A 163 6.74 -4.75 -24.44
CA SER A 163 6.36 -3.82 -25.50
C SER A 163 6.73 -2.38 -25.16
N LYS A 164 6.56 -1.96 -23.90
CA LYS A 164 6.94 -0.60 -23.45
C LYS A 164 8.45 -0.46 -23.30
N ASN A 165 9.15 -1.50 -22.86
CA ASN A 165 10.62 -1.52 -22.85
C ASN A 165 11.18 -1.26 -24.27
N LYS A 166 10.67 -1.96 -25.29
CA LYS A 166 11.11 -1.75 -26.69
C LYS A 166 10.88 -0.31 -27.17
N LEU A 167 9.74 0.28 -26.83
CA LEU A 167 9.43 1.68 -27.17
C LEU A 167 10.35 2.65 -26.42
N LEU A 168 10.62 2.40 -25.14
CA LEU A 168 11.55 3.19 -24.34
C LEU A 168 12.95 3.18 -24.94
N ILE A 169 13.50 2.00 -25.25
CA ILE A 169 14.83 1.84 -25.86
C ILE A 169 14.91 2.61 -27.18
N LYS A 170 13.89 2.46 -28.04
CA LYS A 170 13.82 3.18 -29.31
C LYS A 170 13.83 4.70 -29.12
N ALA A 171 13.08 5.21 -28.14
CA ALA A 171 12.96 6.64 -27.89
C ALA A 171 14.22 7.26 -27.28
N LEU A 172 14.85 6.55 -26.34
CA LEU A 172 16.07 7.03 -25.67
C LEU A 172 17.29 7.02 -26.58
N GLY A 173 17.32 6.12 -27.57
CA GLY A 173 18.48 5.90 -28.44
C GLY A 173 19.65 5.25 -27.70
N PRO A 174 20.72 4.87 -28.43
CA PRO A 174 21.79 4.01 -27.92
C PRO A 174 22.58 4.65 -26.75
N GLU A 175 22.64 5.97 -26.68
CA GLU A 175 23.41 6.68 -25.65
C GLU A 175 22.81 6.56 -24.25
N TYR A 176 21.47 6.61 -24.15
CA TYR A 176 20.75 6.56 -22.88
C TYR A 176 20.17 5.18 -22.60
N SER A 177 19.84 4.39 -23.63
CA SER A 177 19.39 3.01 -23.41
C SER A 177 20.46 2.14 -22.74
N LYS A 178 21.75 2.36 -23.04
CA LYS A 178 22.87 1.67 -22.36
C LYS A 178 23.00 2.01 -20.87
N ARG A 179 22.29 3.04 -20.40
CA ARG A 179 22.30 3.51 -19.00
C ARG A 179 21.11 2.98 -18.20
N LEU A 180 20.20 2.24 -18.86
CA LEU A 180 19.08 1.58 -18.21
C LEU A 180 19.57 0.45 -17.32
N VAL A 181 19.01 0.38 -16.11
CA VAL A 181 19.29 -0.67 -15.11
C VAL A 181 18.00 -1.02 -14.39
N GLY A 182 17.89 -2.25 -13.88
CA GLY A 182 16.75 -2.66 -13.06
C GLY A 182 16.64 -1.84 -11.77
N ALA A 183 15.41 -1.43 -11.44
CA ALA A 183 15.05 -0.66 -10.25
C ALA A 183 14.34 -1.50 -9.17
N GLU A 184 14.39 -2.83 -9.29
CA GLU A 184 13.74 -3.77 -8.36
C GLU A 184 13.95 -3.41 -6.89
N ARG A 185 15.20 -3.24 -6.46
CA ARG A 185 15.54 -2.93 -5.06
C ARG A 185 15.00 -1.59 -4.60
N LEU A 186 14.89 -0.62 -5.50
CA LEU A 186 14.27 0.66 -5.21
C LEU A 186 12.76 0.50 -5.02
N ALA A 187 12.08 -0.22 -5.93
CA ALA A 187 10.64 -0.46 -5.85
C ALA A 187 10.27 -1.23 -4.56
N VAL A 188 11.02 -2.29 -4.24
CA VAL A 188 10.86 -3.04 -2.99
C VAL A 188 11.15 -2.14 -1.78
N GLY A 189 12.25 -1.38 -1.82
CA GLY A 189 12.61 -0.43 -0.75
C GLY A 189 11.54 0.63 -0.49
N TRP A 190 10.84 1.06 -1.54
CA TRP A 190 9.69 1.96 -1.43
C TRP A 190 8.53 1.26 -0.72
N LEU A 191 8.16 0.06 -1.16
CA LEU A 191 7.00 -0.67 -0.63
C LEU A 191 7.21 -1.20 0.80
N GLU A 192 8.43 -1.56 1.19
CA GLU A 192 8.72 -2.12 2.52
C GLU A 192 8.85 -1.05 3.60
N ARG A 193 9.29 0.16 3.24
CA ARG A 193 9.52 1.21 4.23
C ARG A 193 8.21 1.85 4.66
N ARG A 194 8.04 2.05 5.97
CA ARG A 194 6.89 2.73 6.60
C ARG A 194 7.38 3.94 7.38
N LEU A 195 6.57 5.00 7.40
CA LEU A 195 6.74 6.11 8.33
C LEU A 195 6.32 5.69 9.74
N PRO A 196 6.88 6.30 10.80
CA PRO A 196 6.40 6.06 12.16
C PRO A 196 4.89 6.28 12.31
N ALA A 197 4.34 7.34 11.69
CA ALA A 197 2.91 7.61 11.70
C ALA A 197 2.05 6.53 11.01
N GLU A 198 2.60 5.84 9.99
CA GLU A 198 1.90 4.70 9.36
C GLU A 198 1.86 3.49 10.31
N ILE A 199 2.91 3.29 11.11
CA ILE A 199 2.98 2.21 12.10
C ILE A 199 2.01 2.45 13.27
N GLU A 200 1.87 3.68 13.75
CA GLU A 200 0.91 4.00 14.83
C GLU A 200 -0.52 3.63 14.47
N VAL A 201 -0.92 3.81 13.19
CA VAL A 201 -2.25 3.44 12.69
C VAL A 201 -2.46 1.92 12.69
N TYR A 202 -1.40 1.11 12.69
CA TYR A 202 -1.50 -0.34 12.68
C TYR A 202 -2.24 -0.89 13.91
N HIS A 203 -2.12 -0.23 15.06
CA HIS A 203 -2.88 -0.60 16.26
C HIS A 203 -4.39 -0.47 16.06
N HIS A 204 -4.83 0.58 15.34
CA HIS A 204 -6.25 0.78 14.99
C HIS A 204 -6.75 -0.29 14.03
N ILE A 205 -5.93 -0.64 13.03
CA ILE A 205 -6.23 -1.73 12.07
C ILE A 205 -6.40 -3.06 12.81
N CYS A 206 -5.48 -3.40 13.73
CA CYS A 206 -5.57 -4.60 14.56
C CYS A 206 -6.81 -4.60 15.45
N ALA A 207 -7.18 -3.46 16.04
CA ALA A 207 -8.38 -3.35 16.86
C ALA A 207 -9.67 -3.62 16.06
N ILE A 208 -9.76 -3.11 14.82
CA ILE A 208 -10.86 -3.42 13.89
C ILE A 208 -10.89 -4.93 13.58
N ALA A 209 -9.74 -5.51 13.22
CA ALA A 209 -9.65 -6.94 12.91
C ALA A 209 -10.08 -7.82 14.11
N HIS A 210 -9.60 -7.51 15.32
CA HIS A 210 -9.98 -8.22 16.54
C HIS A 210 -11.47 -8.09 16.84
N ALA A 211 -12.08 -6.91 16.63
CA ALA A 211 -13.52 -6.73 16.83
C ALA A 211 -14.34 -7.58 15.84
N ILE A 212 -13.93 -7.65 14.57
CA ILE A 212 -14.57 -8.51 13.55
C ILE A 212 -14.43 -9.98 13.92
N ILE A 213 -13.24 -10.43 14.32
CA ILE A 213 -12.98 -11.81 14.75
C ILE A 213 -13.85 -12.15 15.98
N ALA A 214 -13.90 -11.25 16.97
CA ALA A 214 -14.72 -11.47 18.17
C ALA A 214 -16.22 -11.60 17.85
N GLU A 215 -16.72 -10.84 16.87
CA GLU A 215 -18.12 -10.96 16.42
C GLU A 215 -18.34 -12.25 15.63
N ALA A 216 -17.41 -12.62 14.73
CA ALA A 216 -17.47 -13.85 13.92
C ALA A 216 -17.63 -15.11 14.78
N PHE A 217 -16.89 -15.18 15.90
CA PHE A 217 -16.92 -16.32 16.83
C PHE A 217 -17.90 -16.15 17.99
N SER A 218 -18.89 -15.25 17.87
CA SER A 218 -19.91 -15.02 18.89
C SER A 218 -21.21 -15.78 18.60
N SER A 219 -22.06 -15.89 19.61
CA SER A 219 -23.42 -16.43 19.45
C SER A 219 -24.35 -15.57 18.57
N LYS A 220 -23.89 -14.39 18.10
CA LYS A 220 -24.62 -13.60 17.10
C LYS A 220 -24.51 -14.19 15.70
N VAL A 221 -23.41 -14.90 15.42
CA VAL A 221 -23.10 -15.48 14.11
C VAL A 221 -23.20 -17.00 14.16
N ILE A 222 -22.73 -17.61 15.25
CA ILE A 222 -22.64 -19.07 15.38
C ILE A 222 -23.82 -19.63 16.19
N THR A 223 -24.56 -20.55 15.58
CA THR A 223 -25.50 -21.46 16.24
C THR A 223 -24.92 -22.88 16.24
N PRO A 224 -24.59 -23.46 17.41
CA PRO A 224 -24.00 -24.80 17.48
C PRO A 224 -24.85 -25.87 16.81
N GLY A 225 -24.22 -26.74 16.03
CA GLY A 225 -24.88 -27.81 15.28
C GLY A 225 -25.64 -27.34 14.03
N VAL A 226 -25.63 -26.04 13.73
CA VAL A 226 -26.30 -25.44 12.56
C VAL A 226 -25.29 -24.70 11.68
N THR A 227 -24.59 -23.71 12.24
CA THR A 227 -23.62 -22.89 11.50
C THR A 227 -22.39 -23.73 11.15
N THR A 228 -22.01 -23.73 9.87
CA THR A 228 -20.80 -24.38 9.37
C THR A 228 -19.61 -23.41 9.38
N THR A 229 -18.38 -23.92 9.26
CA THR A 229 -17.19 -23.06 9.11
C THR A 229 -17.26 -22.19 7.85
N ASN A 230 -17.75 -22.74 6.74
CA ASN A 230 -17.97 -22.01 5.49
C ASN A 230 -18.97 -20.84 5.66
N ASP A 231 -20.02 -21.02 6.46
CA ASP A 231 -20.96 -19.91 6.74
C ASP A 231 -20.25 -18.75 7.46
N VAL A 232 -19.32 -19.05 8.37
CA VAL A 232 -18.52 -18.03 9.08
C VAL A 232 -17.53 -17.35 8.13
N GLU A 233 -16.89 -18.08 7.22
CA GLU A 233 -16.01 -17.51 6.18
C GLU A 233 -16.75 -16.48 5.32
N TRP A 234 -17.93 -16.85 4.80
CA TRP A 234 -18.78 -15.95 4.02
C TRP A 234 -19.25 -14.75 4.84
N TRP A 235 -19.69 -14.99 6.07
CA TRP A 235 -20.10 -13.91 6.97
C TRP A 235 -18.96 -12.90 7.21
N MET A 236 -17.74 -13.37 7.47
CA MET A 236 -16.59 -12.49 7.68
C MET A 236 -16.27 -11.67 6.42
N TRP A 237 -16.35 -12.28 5.25
CA TRP A 237 -16.09 -11.59 3.99
C TRP A 237 -17.13 -10.49 3.73
N GLU A 238 -18.42 -10.80 3.91
CA GLU A 238 -19.51 -9.82 3.79
C GLU A 238 -19.36 -8.69 4.82
N LYS A 239 -19.01 -9.02 6.07
CA LYS A 239 -18.75 -8.04 7.12
C LYS A 239 -17.65 -7.05 6.73
N LEU A 240 -16.53 -7.55 6.22
CA LEU A 240 -15.41 -6.71 5.76
C LEU A 240 -15.84 -5.80 4.60
N ARG A 241 -16.59 -6.33 3.63
CA ARG A 241 -17.12 -5.54 2.51
C ARG A 241 -18.10 -4.46 2.96
N ALA A 242 -18.97 -4.76 3.93
CA ALA A 242 -19.91 -3.79 4.51
C ALA A 242 -19.19 -2.65 5.25
N LEU A 243 -17.99 -2.91 5.77
CA LEU A 243 -17.11 -1.93 6.40
C LEU A 243 -16.21 -1.18 5.40
N GLY A 244 -16.40 -1.40 4.09
CA GLY A 244 -15.59 -0.79 3.04
C GLY A 244 -14.15 -1.32 2.97
N GLN A 245 -13.88 -2.48 3.57
CA GLN A 245 -12.56 -3.10 3.59
C GLN A 245 -12.44 -4.20 2.53
N THR A 246 -11.20 -4.57 2.21
CA THR A 246 -10.86 -5.72 1.37
C THR A 246 -9.90 -6.65 2.11
N THR A 247 -9.71 -7.85 1.58
CA THR A 247 -8.76 -8.83 2.10
C THR A 247 -7.73 -9.20 1.06
N TRP A 248 -6.59 -9.70 1.53
CA TRP A 248 -5.56 -10.26 0.65
C TRP A 248 -5.96 -11.65 0.12
N PHE A 249 -6.46 -12.51 1.02
CA PHE A 249 -7.09 -13.79 0.71
C PHE A 249 -8.49 -13.82 1.32
N ASP A 250 -9.33 -14.74 0.86
CA ASP A 250 -10.58 -15.08 1.54
C ASP A 250 -10.30 -15.51 3.00
N PRO A 251 -11.18 -15.15 3.97
CA PRO A 251 -11.07 -15.65 5.33
C PRO A 251 -11.12 -17.19 5.35
N SER A 252 -10.31 -17.82 6.17
CA SER A 252 -10.31 -19.27 6.36
C SER A 252 -10.63 -19.65 7.81
N ILE A 253 -11.55 -20.59 8.01
CA ILE A 253 -12.05 -21.04 9.32
C ILE A 253 -11.99 -22.57 9.39
N SER A 254 -11.31 -23.09 10.41
CA SER A 254 -11.20 -24.52 10.68
C SER A 254 -11.39 -24.84 12.16
N ILE A 255 -11.62 -26.12 12.47
CA ILE A 255 -11.83 -26.67 13.82
C ILE A 255 -10.81 -27.79 14.04
#